data_AF-A0A5D2D9S3-F1
#
_entry.id   AF-A0A5D2D9S3-F1
#
_cell.length_a   1.000
_cell.length_b   1.000
_cell.length_c   1.000
_cell.angle_alpha   90.00
_cell.angle_beta   90.00
_cell.angle_gamma   90.00
#
_symmetry.space_group_name_H-M   'P 1'
#
loop_
_entity.id
_entity.type
_entity.pdbx_description
1 polymer ?
#
loop_
_entity_poly.entity_id
_entity_poly.type
_entity_poly.pdbx_seq_one_letter_code
_entity_poly.pdbx_strand_id
1 'polypeptide(L)'
;MGERKVLNKCYPPDFDPSKLPRVRRPKNQQMKTYLGIQIFRFYFKCTKCSAEMTIKTDPQNSDYVVESGATRNFEPWRAEDAEAEKERWKRESEEMGDAMKSLENRTLDSKREMDILAALDEMKSMKSRHATVSVDSMLEALQRTAAEKEKKIEEEDEALIKSIFQKPKEFVRRISDDVCNDDEDLTRLLSGNGETSNDGLKI
;
A
#
# COMPACT_ATOMS: atom_id res chain seq x y z
N MET A 1 25.63 57.56 -19.91
CA MET A 1 25.46 56.33 -19.12
C MET A 1 26.78 56.07 -18.41
N GLY A 2 26.80 56.07 -17.08
CA GLY A 2 28.03 55.78 -16.32
C GLY A 2 28.36 54.29 -16.35
N GLU A 3 29.64 53.95 -16.33
CA GLU A 3 30.10 52.56 -16.32
C GLU A 3 29.71 51.85 -15.01
N ARG A 4 29.29 50.58 -15.11
CA ARG A 4 28.92 49.75 -13.93
C ARG A 4 30.12 49.55 -12.98
N LYS A 5 31.34 49.65 -13.50
CA LYS A 5 32.60 49.55 -12.75
C LYS A 5 33.42 50.83 -12.95
N VAL A 6 33.10 51.85 -12.17
CA VAL A 6 33.89 53.10 -12.17
C VAL A 6 35.23 52.86 -11.48
N LEU A 7 36.33 53.06 -12.21
CA LEU A 7 37.70 52.90 -11.70
C LEU A 7 38.04 53.94 -10.63
N ASN A 8 37.68 55.21 -10.89
CA ASN A 8 37.99 56.34 -10.03
C ASN A 8 36.73 57.14 -9.71
N LYS A 9 36.45 57.28 -8.40
CA LYS A 9 35.41 58.19 -7.91
C LYS A 9 36.08 59.52 -7.60
N CYS A 10 35.62 60.60 -8.22
CA CYS A 10 36.13 61.94 -7.92
C CYS A 10 35.61 62.36 -6.54
N TYR A 11 36.51 62.54 -5.57
CA TYR A 11 36.20 63.04 -4.24
C TYR A 11 36.59 64.52 -4.15
N PRO A 12 35.79 65.38 -3.50
CA PRO A 12 36.17 66.76 -3.23
C PRO A 12 37.50 66.83 -2.45
N PRO A 13 38.32 67.88 -2.63
CA PRO A 13 39.60 68.03 -1.93
C PRO A 13 39.43 68.12 -0.39
N ASP A 14 38.26 68.53 0.10
CA ASP A 14 37.95 68.67 1.53
C ASP A 14 37.24 67.42 2.13
N PHE A 15 37.21 66.30 1.40
CA PHE A 15 36.46 65.12 1.83
C PHE A 15 37.19 64.31 2.92
N ASP A 16 36.70 64.41 4.15
CA ASP A 16 37.20 63.63 5.30
C ASP A 16 36.35 62.37 5.56
N PRO A 17 36.90 61.15 5.35
CA PRO A 17 36.15 59.90 5.57
C PRO A 17 35.81 59.65 7.05
N SER A 18 36.51 60.30 7.99
CA SER A 18 36.29 60.17 9.44
C SER A 18 35.03 60.86 9.94
N LYS A 19 34.51 61.84 9.20
CA LYS A 19 33.30 62.59 9.56
C LYS A 19 32.01 61.84 9.20
N LEU A 20 32.10 60.68 8.53
CA LEU A 20 30.95 59.90 8.11
C LEU A 20 30.43 58.99 9.24
N PRO A 21 29.12 59.06 9.57
CA PRO A 21 28.53 58.13 10.52
C PRO A 21 28.49 56.71 9.93
N ARG A 22 29.13 55.75 10.61
CA ARG A 22 28.99 54.33 10.27
C ARG A 22 27.64 53.84 10.77
N VAL A 23 26.65 53.78 9.88
CA VAL A 23 25.35 53.19 10.17
C VAL A 23 25.51 51.68 10.33
N ARG A 24 25.78 51.22 11.55
CA ARG A 24 25.71 49.81 11.91
C ARG A 24 24.25 49.47 12.21
N ARG A 25 23.60 48.78 11.29
CA ARG A 25 22.28 48.20 11.57
C ARG A 25 22.44 47.14 12.67
N PRO A 26 21.59 47.14 13.71
CA PRO A 26 21.64 46.10 14.73
C PRO A 26 21.45 44.74 14.06
N LYS A 27 22.25 43.74 14.47
CA LYS A 27 22.01 42.34 14.07
C LYS A 27 20.68 41.93 14.67
N ASN A 28 19.70 41.55 13.85
CA ASN A 28 18.36 41.14 14.29
C ASN A 28 18.47 40.12 15.44
N GLN A 29 18.13 40.56 16.66
CA GLN A 29 18.50 39.89 17.91
C GLN A 29 17.53 38.75 18.31
N GLN A 30 16.65 38.34 17.40
CA GLN A 30 15.53 37.42 17.68
C GLN A 30 15.49 36.23 16.72
N MET A 31 16.62 35.88 16.09
CA MET A 31 16.68 34.73 15.19
C MET A 31 17.12 33.49 15.98
N LYS A 32 16.26 32.47 15.99
CA LYS A 32 16.58 31.16 16.57
C LYS A 32 17.83 30.62 15.87
N THR A 33 18.79 30.13 16.64
CA THR A 33 20.01 29.51 16.12
C THR A 33 20.00 28.02 16.44
N TYR A 34 20.33 27.20 15.44
CA TYR A 34 20.54 25.77 15.62
C TYR A 34 22.03 25.48 15.51
N LEU A 35 22.66 24.99 16.59
CA LEU A 35 24.10 24.67 16.65
C LEU A 35 25.01 25.82 16.14
N GLY A 36 24.62 27.08 16.37
CA GLY A 36 25.35 28.28 15.92
C GLY A 36 25.01 28.76 14.50
N ILE A 37 24.21 28.02 13.74
CA ILE A 37 23.69 28.43 12.43
C ILE A 37 22.41 29.23 12.63
N GLN A 38 22.30 30.38 11.96
CA GLN A 38 21.10 31.21 12.02
C GLN A 38 19.96 30.61 11.19
N ILE A 39 18.79 30.48 11.80
CA ILE A 39 17.58 30.10 11.07
C ILE A 39 16.99 31.35 10.43
N PHE A 40 17.00 31.36 9.10
CA PHE A 40 16.38 32.42 8.32
C PHE A 40 14.91 32.13 8.09
N ARG A 41 14.10 33.18 8.23
CA ARG A 41 12.69 33.18 7.84
C ARG A 41 12.54 34.07 6.62
N PHE A 42 12.01 33.51 5.55
CA PHE A 42 11.75 34.20 4.30
C PHE A 42 10.27 34.53 4.17
N TYR A 43 9.99 35.70 3.62
CA TYR A 43 8.65 36.20 3.37
C TYR A 43 8.48 36.32 1.85
N PHE A 44 7.53 35.58 1.31
CA PHE A 44 7.16 35.66 -0.10
C PHE A 44 5.72 36.10 -0.23
N LYS A 45 5.39 36.78 -1.32
CA LYS A 45 4.01 37.15 -1.66
C LYS A 45 3.52 36.27 -2.80
N CYS A 46 2.34 35.68 -2.65
CA CYS A 46 1.71 34.95 -3.74
C CYS A 46 1.34 35.93 -4.87
N THR A 47 1.64 35.57 -6.12
CA THR A 47 1.32 36.41 -7.29
C THR A 47 -0.18 36.60 -7.52
N LYS A 48 -1.02 35.66 -7.05
CA LYS A 48 -2.48 35.69 -7.25
C LYS A 48 -3.20 36.41 -6.12
N CYS A 49 -2.96 36.00 -4.87
CA CYS A 49 -3.69 36.51 -3.71
C CYS A 49 -2.94 37.56 -2.90
N SER A 50 -1.69 37.90 -3.26
CA SER A 50 -0.81 38.83 -2.52
C SER A 50 -0.60 38.49 -1.03
N ALA A 51 -1.08 37.32 -0.60
CA ALA A 51 -0.90 36.82 0.75
C ALA A 51 0.57 36.48 1.01
N GLU A 52 1.01 36.74 2.23
CA GLU A 52 2.36 36.44 2.67
C GLU A 52 2.47 34.97 3.08
N MET A 53 3.38 34.26 2.43
CA MET A 53 3.79 32.91 2.83
C MET A 53 5.14 32.99 3.52
N THR A 54 5.28 32.26 4.63
CA THR A 54 6.50 32.25 5.43
C THR A 54 7.15 30.88 5.43
N ILE A 55 8.45 30.87 5.13
CA ILE A 55 9.26 29.64 5.04
C ILE A 55 10.48 29.80 5.95
N LYS A 56 10.77 28.77 6.73
CA LYS A 56 11.95 28.66 7.59
C LYS A 56 12.96 27.70 6.99
N THR A 57 14.23 27.94 7.32
CA THR A 57 15.33 27.02 7.01
C THR A 57 15.51 26.03 8.17
N ASP A 58 15.64 24.74 7.89
CA ASP A 58 15.87 23.70 8.90
C ASP A 58 17.25 23.06 8.70
N PRO A 59 18.27 23.49 9.47
CA PRO A 59 19.65 23.01 9.29
C PRO A 59 19.83 21.52 9.58
N GLN A 60 18.97 20.93 10.41
CA GLN A 60 19.04 19.51 10.76
C GLN A 60 18.76 18.59 9.57
N ASN A 61 17.84 18.99 8.68
CA ASN A 61 17.38 18.17 7.57
C ASN A 61 17.81 18.72 6.21
N SER A 62 18.62 19.79 6.18
CA SER A 62 19.01 20.53 4.98
C SER A 62 17.84 21.01 4.11
N ASP A 63 16.67 21.20 4.74
CA ASP A 63 15.39 21.37 4.07
C ASP A 63 14.71 22.67 4.52
N TYR A 64 13.61 23.05 3.86
CA TYR A 64 12.80 24.20 4.25
C TYR A 64 11.41 23.77 4.74
N VAL A 65 10.98 24.26 5.90
CA VAL A 65 9.62 24.06 6.43
C VAL A 65 8.77 25.31 6.24
N VAL A 66 7.56 25.10 5.74
CA VAL A 66 6.54 26.14 5.59
C VAL A 66 5.85 26.37 6.93
N GLU A 67 5.76 27.64 7.36
CA GLU A 67 5.02 28.02 8.58
C GLU A 67 3.61 28.50 8.29
N SER A 68 3.43 29.38 7.30
CA SER A 68 2.13 29.99 7.01
C SER A 68 1.92 30.22 5.51
N GLY A 69 0.66 30.14 5.08
CA GLY A 69 0.21 30.62 3.76
C GLY A 69 0.49 29.70 2.58
N ALA A 70 1.07 28.51 2.80
CA ALA A 70 1.30 27.52 1.75
C ALA A 70 1.32 26.09 2.32
N THR A 71 1.11 25.13 1.43
CA THR A 71 1.26 23.69 1.69
C THR A 71 2.30 23.16 0.71
N ARG A 72 3.18 22.24 1.14
CA ARG A 72 4.13 21.58 0.23
C ARG A 72 3.35 20.64 -0.69
N ASN A 73 3.83 20.45 -1.92
CA ASN A 73 3.33 19.37 -2.76
C ASN A 73 3.68 18.03 -2.10
N PHE A 74 2.71 17.11 -2.03
CA PHE A 74 2.94 15.78 -1.48
C PHE A 74 3.61 14.92 -2.53
N GLU A 75 4.78 14.39 -2.18
CA GLU A 75 5.57 13.51 -3.03
C GLU A 75 5.54 12.11 -2.41
N PRO A 76 4.93 11.10 -3.08
CA PRO A 76 4.78 9.75 -2.53
C PRO A 76 6.11 9.12 -2.08
N TRP A 77 7.19 9.33 -2.83
CA TRP A 77 8.52 8.82 -2.49
C TRP A 77 9.04 9.31 -1.14
N ARG A 78 8.64 10.50 -0.68
CA ARG A 78 9.08 11.01 0.63
C ARG A 78 8.41 10.29 1.81
N ALA A 79 7.21 9.76 1.59
CA ALA A 79 6.55 8.89 2.55
C ALA A 79 7.18 7.49 2.52
N GLU A 80 7.44 6.96 1.32
CA GLU A 80 8.13 5.69 1.11
C GLU A 80 9.53 5.66 1.74
N ASP A 81 10.33 6.73 1.57
CA ASP A 81 11.66 6.84 2.16
C ASP A 81 11.60 6.81 3.70
N ALA A 82 10.65 7.55 4.28
CA ALA A 82 10.45 7.59 5.73
C ALA A 82 9.94 6.25 6.30
N GLU A 83 9.16 5.49 5.53
CA GLU A 83 8.72 4.15 5.89
C GLU A 83 9.87 3.14 5.76
N ALA A 84 10.61 3.19 4.66
CA ALA A 84 11.77 2.34 4.42
C ALA A 84 12.87 2.55 5.48
N GLU A 85 13.12 3.79 5.92
CA GLU A 85 14.05 4.07 7.02
C GLU A 85 13.58 3.48 8.35
N LYS A 86 12.28 3.57 8.67
CA LYS A 86 11.71 2.96 9.88
C LYS A 86 11.80 1.43 9.83
N GLU A 87 11.56 0.83 8.67
CA GLU A 87 11.68 -0.61 8.48
C GLU A 87 13.14 -1.09 8.59
N ARG A 88 14.08 -0.35 7.99
CA ARG A 88 15.52 -0.61 8.14
C ARG A 88 15.93 -0.50 9.60
N TRP A 89 15.54 0.58 10.29
CA TRP A 89 15.83 0.77 11.71
C TRP A 89 15.25 -0.35 12.58
N LYS A 90 14.03 -0.82 12.29
CA LYS A 90 13.42 -1.94 13.02
C LYS A 90 14.21 -3.23 12.84
N ARG A 91 14.59 -3.56 11.60
CA ARG A 91 15.42 -4.73 11.27
C ARG A 91 16.80 -4.63 11.93
N GLU A 92 17.44 -3.48 11.84
CA GLU A 92 18.75 -3.22 12.47
C GLU A 92 18.68 -3.26 13.99
N SER A 93 17.64 -2.72 14.62
CA SER A 93 17.45 -2.80 16.08
C SER A 93 17.22 -4.23 16.54
N GLU A 94 16.59 -5.04 15.72
CA GLU A 94 16.38 -6.46 15.96
C GLU A 94 17.66 -7.30 15.77
N GLU A 95 18.60 -6.80 14.96
CA GLU A 95 19.92 -7.39 14.68
C GLU A 95 21.02 -6.85 15.61
N MET A 96 20.83 -5.66 16.19
CA MET A 96 21.75 -4.97 17.12
C MET A 96 21.71 -5.68 18.49
N GLY A 97 22.30 -6.86 18.54
CA GLY A 97 22.40 -7.66 19.75
C GLY A 97 22.75 -9.12 19.49
N ASP A 98 22.50 -9.63 18.28
CA ASP A 98 22.79 -11.01 17.92
C ASP A 98 23.33 -11.13 16.49
N ALA A 99 24.63 -11.44 16.38
CA ALA A 99 25.30 -11.65 15.11
C ALA A 99 24.77 -12.89 14.36
N MET A 100 24.18 -13.87 15.06
CA MET A 100 23.58 -15.04 14.43
C MET A 100 22.28 -14.69 13.70
N LYS A 101 21.47 -13.79 14.25
CA LYS A 101 20.19 -13.38 13.65
C LYS A 101 20.37 -12.61 12.33
N SER A 102 21.38 -11.74 12.24
CA SER A 102 21.71 -11.06 10.97
C SER A 102 22.19 -12.04 9.90
N LEU A 103 22.99 -13.05 10.29
CA LEU A 103 23.41 -14.11 9.38
C LEU A 103 22.23 -14.98 8.92
N GLU A 104 21.32 -15.34 9.83
CA GLU A 104 20.11 -16.10 9.52
C GLU A 104 19.22 -15.34 8.53
N ASN A 105 18.94 -14.06 8.77
CA ASN A 105 18.16 -13.21 7.87
C ASN A 105 18.76 -13.16 6.46
N ARG A 106 20.08 -12.96 6.35
CA ARG A 106 20.78 -12.95 5.06
C ARG A 106 20.65 -14.28 4.32
N THR A 107 20.74 -15.41 5.02
CA THR A 107 20.56 -16.74 4.42
C THR A 107 19.12 -17.01 4.00
N LEU A 108 18.14 -16.55 4.79
CA LEU A 108 16.71 -16.67 4.47
C LEU A 108 16.33 -15.82 3.27
N ASP A 109 16.82 -14.58 3.20
CA ASP A 109 16.57 -13.69 2.06
C ASP A 109 17.21 -14.25 0.78
N SER A 110 18.46 -14.71 0.86
CA SER A 110 19.12 -15.38 -0.27
C SER A 110 18.36 -16.63 -0.72
N LYS A 111 17.82 -17.42 0.22
CA LYS A 111 17.01 -18.60 -0.09
C LYS A 111 15.69 -18.22 -0.76
N ARG A 112 14.97 -17.22 -0.22
CA ARG A 112 13.72 -16.73 -0.81
C ARG A 112 13.93 -16.20 -2.22
N GLU A 113 15.01 -15.44 -2.46
CA GLU A 113 15.36 -14.96 -3.79
C GLU A 113 15.61 -16.11 -4.77
N MET A 114 16.34 -17.14 -4.34
CA MET A 114 16.56 -18.35 -5.16
C MET A 114 15.26 -19.09 -5.46
N ASP A 115 14.38 -19.25 -4.47
CA ASP A 115 13.09 -19.92 -4.63
C ASP A 115 12.16 -19.13 -5.58
N ILE A 116 12.16 -17.79 -5.48
CA ILE A 116 11.41 -16.90 -6.38
C ILE A 116 11.93 -17.02 -7.81
N LEU A 117 13.26 -17.02 -8.00
CA LEU A 117 13.85 -17.17 -9.34
C LEU A 117 13.54 -18.52 -9.96
N ALA A 118 13.58 -19.59 -9.17
CA ALA A 118 13.20 -20.93 -9.63
C ALA A 118 11.71 -20.99 -10.05
N ALA A 119 10.82 -20.41 -9.24
CA ALA A 119 9.39 -20.32 -9.56
C ALA A 119 9.13 -19.49 -10.84
N LEU A 120 9.84 -18.37 -11.02
CA LEU A 120 9.75 -17.55 -12.22
C LEU A 120 10.25 -18.29 -13.47
N ASP A 121 11.32 -19.07 -13.34
CA ASP A 121 11.86 -19.84 -14.47
C ASP A 121 10.96 -21.02 -14.84
N GLU A 122 10.33 -21.68 -13.86
CA GLU A 122 9.26 -22.66 -14.11
C GLU A 122 8.09 -22.01 -14.86
N MET A 123 7.63 -20.84 -14.41
CA MET A 123 6.56 -20.10 -15.07
C MET A 123 6.91 -19.66 -16.50
N LYS A 124 8.18 -19.29 -16.72
CA LYS A 124 8.67 -18.93 -18.05
C LYS A 124 8.77 -20.14 -18.96
N SER A 125 9.21 -21.29 -18.44
CA SER A 125 9.29 -22.56 -19.15
C SER A 125 7.90 -23.06 -19.58
N MET A 126 6.91 -23.04 -18.67
CA MET A 126 5.53 -23.39 -19.01
C MET A 126 4.95 -22.43 -20.05
N LYS A 127 5.20 -21.12 -19.93
CA LYS A 127 4.72 -20.12 -20.90
C LYS A 127 5.33 -20.32 -22.29
N SER A 128 6.61 -20.68 -22.37
CA SER A 128 7.28 -21.01 -23.63
C SER A 128 6.64 -22.25 -24.29
N ARG A 129 6.34 -23.30 -23.51
CA ARG A 129 5.67 -24.51 -24.01
C ARG A 129 4.24 -24.24 -24.48
N HIS A 130 3.51 -23.37 -23.78
CA HIS A 130 2.13 -23.00 -24.10
C HIS A 130 2.02 -21.78 -25.04
N ALA A 131 3.10 -21.34 -25.68
CA ALA A 131 3.10 -20.15 -26.52
C ALA A 131 2.14 -20.21 -27.72
N THR A 132 1.79 -21.42 -28.17
CA THR A 132 0.87 -21.64 -29.30
C THR A 132 -0.61 -21.70 -28.88
N VAL A 133 -0.91 -21.87 -27.59
CA VAL A 133 -2.27 -22.04 -27.10
C VAL A 133 -2.71 -20.73 -26.43
N SER A 134 -3.65 -20.01 -27.07
CA SER A 134 -4.18 -18.78 -26.48
C SER A 134 -5.09 -19.09 -25.29
N VAL A 135 -5.11 -18.18 -24.31
CA VAL A 135 -5.97 -18.31 -23.12
C VAL A 135 -7.44 -18.43 -23.51
N ASP A 136 -7.89 -17.61 -24.48
CA ASP A 136 -9.27 -17.65 -24.98
C ASP A 136 -9.62 -18.98 -25.64
N SER A 137 -8.69 -19.57 -26.40
CA SER A 137 -8.90 -20.89 -27.01
C SER A 137 -9.00 -22.01 -25.96
N MET A 138 -8.30 -21.90 -24.82
CA MET A 138 -8.43 -22.86 -23.72
C MET A 138 -9.74 -22.69 -22.96
N LEU A 139 -10.16 -21.45 -22.73
CA LEU A 139 -11.43 -21.13 -22.08
C LEU A 139 -12.62 -21.64 -22.90
N GLU A 140 -12.59 -21.46 -24.23
CA GLU A 140 -13.62 -22.01 -25.11
C GLU A 140 -13.66 -23.55 -25.08
N ALA A 141 -12.49 -24.21 -25.07
CA ALA A 141 -12.44 -25.67 -24.98
C ALA A 141 -13.01 -26.19 -23.65
N LEU A 142 -12.70 -25.52 -22.53
CA LEU A 142 -13.27 -25.87 -21.22
C LEU A 142 -14.78 -25.64 -21.18
N GLN A 143 -15.28 -24.52 -21.69
CA GLN A 143 -16.72 -24.25 -21.78
C GLN A 143 -17.44 -25.30 -22.64
N ARG A 144 -16.87 -25.70 -23.78
CA ARG A 144 -17.43 -26.76 -24.62
C ARG A 144 -17.45 -28.11 -23.91
N THR A 145 -16.35 -28.50 -23.25
CA THR A 145 -16.30 -29.76 -22.49
C THR A 145 -17.21 -29.76 -21.27
N ALA A 146 -17.43 -28.60 -20.62
CA ALA A 146 -18.38 -28.47 -19.53
C ALA A 146 -19.82 -28.64 -20.04
N ALA A 147 -20.19 -27.94 -21.12
CA ALA A 147 -21.51 -28.06 -21.75
C ALA A 147 -21.79 -29.49 -22.28
N GLU A 148 -20.78 -30.19 -22.81
CA GLU A 148 -20.90 -31.59 -23.23
C GLU A 148 -21.09 -32.54 -22.05
N LYS A 149 -20.46 -32.28 -20.91
CA LYS A 149 -20.65 -33.07 -19.68
C LYS A 149 -22.03 -32.82 -19.08
N GLU A 150 -22.49 -31.58 -19.04
CA GLU A 150 -23.84 -31.24 -18.57
C GLU A 150 -24.92 -31.94 -19.41
N LYS A 151 -24.80 -31.91 -20.74
CA LYS A 151 -25.74 -32.64 -21.62
C LYS A 151 -25.77 -34.15 -21.37
N LYS A 152 -24.62 -34.76 -21.10
CA LYS A 152 -24.55 -36.19 -20.78
C LYS A 152 -25.23 -36.50 -19.45
N ILE A 153 -25.06 -35.62 -18.45
CA ILE A 153 -25.74 -35.75 -17.16
C ILE A 153 -27.26 -35.60 -17.35
N GLU A 154 -27.71 -34.63 -18.15
CA GLU A 154 -29.14 -34.44 -18.47
C GLU A 154 -29.74 -35.64 -19.21
N GLU A 155 -29.03 -36.23 -20.18
CA GLU A 155 -29.47 -37.43 -20.90
C GLU A 155 -29.57 -38.65 -19.96
N GLU A 156 -28.61 -38.81 -19.04
CA GLU A 156 -28.62 -39.84 -18.01
C GLU A 156 -29.78 -39.65 -17.02
N ASP A 157 -30.01 -38.42 -16.56
CA ASP A 157 -31.12 -38.05 -15.67
C ASP A 157 -32.48 -38.24 -16.36
N GLU A 158 -32.62 -37.86 -17.62
CA GLU A 158 -33.83 -38.11 -18.41
C GLU A 158 -34.10 -39.61 -18.61
N ALA A 159 -33.06 -40.40 -18.89
CA ALA A 159 -33.17 -41.85 -19.02
C ALA A 159 -33.59 -42.49 -17.69
N LEU A 160 -33.05 -41.99 -16.57
CA LEU A 160 -33.43 -42.39 -15.22
C LEU A 160 -34.91 -42.07 -14.96
N ILE A 161 -35.34 -40.84 -15.25
CA ILE A 161 -36.74 -40.40 -15.10
C ILE A 161 -37.66 -41.25 -15.98
N LYS A 162 -37.31 -41.52 -17.24
CA LYS A 162 -38.09 -42.38 -18.15
C LYS A 162 -38.21 -43.82 -17.60
N SER A 163 -37.16 -44.38 -16.99
CA SER A 163 -37.20 -45.71 -16.37
C SER A 163 -38.09 -45.76 -15.11
N ILE A 164 -38.16 -44.65 -14.37
CA ILE A 164 -38.99 -44.50 -13.17
C ILE A 164 -40.47 -44.32 -13.59
N PHE A 165 -40.75 -43.55 -14.64
CA PHE A 165 -42.12 -43.26 -15.11
C PHE A 165 -42.74 -44.36 -15.99
N GLN A 166 -41.95 -45.24 -16.62
CA GLN A 166 -42.47 -46.37 -17.41
C GLN A 166 -43.00 -47.52 -16.54
N LYS A 167 -42.74 -47.53 -15.23
CA LYS A 167 -43.39 -48.47 -14.31
C LYS A 167 -44.84 -48.00 -14.07
N PRO A 168 -45.86 -48.82 -14.35
CA PRO A 168 -47.25 -48.41 -14.16
C PRO A 168 -47.52 -48.10 -12.68
N LYS A 169 -48.27 -47.03 -12.41
CA LYS A 169 -48.75 -46.63 -11.07
C LYS A 169 -49.38 -47.83 -10.36
N GLU A 170 -48.65 -48.44 -9.42
CA GLU A 170 -49.30 -49.12 -8.31
C GLU A 170 -50.15 -48.08 -7.58
N PHE A 171 -51.40 -48.45 -7.32
CA PHE A 171 -52.42 -47.50 -6.88
C PHE A 171 -52.00 -46.73 -5.62
N VAL A 172 -52.24 -45.42 -5.63
CA VAL A 172 -52.08 -44.60 -4.42
C VAL A 172 -53.31 -44.86 -3.54
N ARG A 173 -53.13 -45.59 -2.43
CA ARG A 173 -54.14 -45.67 -1.36
C ARG A 173 -54.34 -44.28 -0.76
N ARG A 174 -55.57 -43.75 -0.78
CA ARG A 174 -55.95 -42.61 0.05
C ARG A 174 -55.82 -43.05 1.51
N ILE A 175 -55.03 -42.32 2.29
CA ILE A 175 -54.99 -42.48 3.74
C ILE A 175 -56.31 -41.91 4.28
N SER A 176 -57.00 -42.69 5.12
CA SER A 176 -58.28 -42.30 5.73
C SER A 176 -58.06 -41.23 6.81
N ASP A 177 -58.88 -40.19 6.77
CA ASP A 177 -59.07 -39.24 7.88
C ASP A 177 -60.01 -39.89 8.91
N ASP A 178 -59.47 -40.26 10.09
CA ASP A 178 -60.12 -40.19 11.42
C ASP A 178 -59.52 -41.19 12.47
N VAL A 179 -58.88 -40.59 13.50
CA VAL A 179 -58.66 -40.98 14.92
C VAL A 179 -58.02 -42.35 15.27
N CYS A 180 -57.14 -42.54 16.27
CA CYS A 180 -56.90 -41.88 17.58
C CYS A 180 -55.64 -42.51 18.26
N ASN A 181 -54.87 -41.73 19.03
CA ASN A 181 -54.10 -42.07 20.26
C ASN A 181 -53.03 -43.21 20.24
N ASP A 182 -51.85 -43.15 20.88
CA ASP A 182 -51.30 -42.34 21.97
C ASP A 182 -49.73 -42.50 21.97
N ASP A 183 -49.05 -41.53 22.59
CA ASP A 183 -47.73 -41.60 23.25
C ASP A 183 -46.39 -41.48 22.47
N GLU A 184 -45.80 -40.29 22.65
CA GLU A 184 -44.40 -40.01 23.03
C GLU A 184 -43.26 -40.26 22.01
N ASP A 185 -42.71 -39.17 21.47
CA ASP A 185 -41.36 -38.66 21.81
C ASP A 185 -40.67 -37.98 20.61
N LEU A 186 -41.03 -36.71 20.40
CA LEU A 186 -40.39 -35.76 19.50
C LEU A 186 -39.14 -35.18 20.18
N THR A 187 -38.11 -35.99 20.46
CA THR A 187 -36.88 -35.44 21.05
C THR A 187 -35.62 -36.30 20.87
N ARG A 188 -35.07 -36.39 19.65
CA ARG A 188 -33.60 -36.58 19.43
C ARG A 188 -33.26 -36.56 17.94
N LEU A 189 -32.48 -35.55 17.52
CA LEU A 189 -31.47 -35.54 16.43
C LEU A 189 -31.22 -34.12 15.87
N LEU A 190 -31.77 -33.07 16.49
CA LEU A 190 -31.31 -31.69 16.31
C LEU A 190 -31.07 -31.02 17.67
N SER A 191 -29.90 -31.28 18.26
CA SER A 191 -29.02 -30.30 18.94
C SER A 191 -28.09 -30.97 19.98
N GLY A 192 -26.80 -30.60 19.92
CA GLY A 192 -25.78 -30.78 20.96
C GLY A 192 -24.79 -31.92 20.68
N ASN A 193 -23.47 -31.73 20.55
CA ASN A 193 -22.55 -30.70 21.06
C ASN A 193 -21.40 -30.54 20.02
N GLY A 194 -20.65 -29.45 19.88
CA GLY A 194 -20.27 -28.40 20.82
C GLY A 194 -18.74 -28.25 20.78
N GLU A 195 -18.29 -27.12 20.20
CA GLU A 195 -17.10 -26.32 20.59
C GLU A 195 -15.67 -26.90 20.48
N THR A 196 -14.85 -26.30 19.61
CA THR A 196 -13.51 -25.82 20.02
C THR A 196 -13.22 -24.43 19.43
N SER A 197 -13.13 -23.46 20.35
CA SER A 197 -12.24 -22.29 20.45
C SER A 197 -11.86 -21.42 19.24
N ASN A 198 -12.19 -20.13 19.41
CA ASN A 198 -11.65 -18.89 18.84
C ASN A 198 -10.16 -18.90 18.47
N ASP A 199 -9.81 -18.20 17.38
CA ASP A 199 -8.85 -17.09 17.49
C ASP A 199 -9.11 -16.02 16.41
N GLY A 200 -8.98 -14.75 16.80
CA GLY A 200 -9.44 -13.60 16.02
C GLY A 200 -8.49 -13.12 14.94
N LEU A 201 -9.02 -12.42 13.94
CA LEU A 201 -8.24 -11.48 13.14
C LEU A 201 -9.05 -10.21 12.88
N LYS A 202 -8.50 -9.12 13.42
CA LYS A 202 -8.86 -7.73 13.12
C LYS A 202 -8.56 -7.42 11.65
N ILE A 203 -9.46 -6.67 11.02
CA ILE A 203 -9.14 -5.57 10.09
C ILE A 203 -9.94 -4.37 10.57
#